data_AF-A0AAV1JF65-F1
#
_entry.id   AF-A0AAV1JF65-F1
#
_cell.length_a   1.000
_cell.length_b   1.000
_cell.length_c   1.000
_cell.angle_alpha   90.00
_cell.angle_beta   90.00
_cell.angle_gamma   90.00
#
_symmetry.space_group_name_H-M   'P 1'
#
loop_
_entity.id
_entity.type
_entity.pdbx_description
1 polymer ?
#
loop_
_entity_poly.entity_id
_entity_poly.type
_entity_poly.pdbx_seq_one_letter_code
_entity_poly.pdbx_strand_id
1 'polypeptide(L)'
;MTTTATGDATMEEAVLCRSPSHIKELFAILICTCGLSNSLQLWDKYKSALSEDILHRFERMYQVNNDLCFNEALRHIEDKIITISGKKLYDFGMPTPERRGELSTDLIKELSYDIALLDAQVSETEPRLLPEQKNIYNKILQRVELDKGGLFFLDAPGGTFLLNLLLEKIRKDRKVALAVASSGIAATLLSGGRTAHSVF
;
A
#
# COMPACT_ATOMS: atom_id res chain seq x y z
N MET A 1 11.21 30.48 -27.98
CA MET A 1 9.79 30.11 -27.77
C MET A 1 9.43 28.85 -28.59
N THR A 2 10.07 27.70 -28.33
CA THR A 2 9.80 26.45 -29.08
C THR A 2 9.86 25.16 -28.25
N THR A 3 10.30 25.20 -26.98
CA THR A 3 10.48 24.00 -26.16
C THR A 3 9.20 23.44 -25.54
N THR A 4 8.13 24.23 -25.40
CA THR A 4 6.87 23.77 -24.78
C THR A 4 6.04 22.86 -25.68
N ALA A 5 6.13 23.02 -27.01
CA ALA A 5 5.37 22.22 -27.98
C ALA A 5 5.91 20.79 -28.13
N THR A 6 7.21 20.57 -27.89
CA THR A 6 7.83 19.25 -28.03
C THR A 6 7.49 18.32 -26.87
N GLY A 7 7.46 18.83 -25.63
CA GLY A 7 7.16 18.01 -24.44
C GLY A 7 5.72 17.50 -24.40
N ASP A 8 4.76 18.33 -24.82
CA ASP A 8 3.33 17.97 -24.84
C ASP A 8 3.02 16.89 -25.87
N ALA A 9 3.48 17.06 -27.12
CA ALA A 9 3.30 16.06 -28.17
C ALA A 9 3.98 14.72 -27.83
N THR A 10 5.16 14.77 -27.21
CA THR A 10 5.89 13.57 -26.77
C THR A 10 5.11 12.82 -25.67
N MET A 11 4.52 13.55 -24.72
CA MET A 11 3.70 12.95 -23.67
C MET A 11 2.39 12.38 -24.23
N GLU A 12 1.75 13.09 -25.15
CA GLU A 12 0.52 12.62 -25.81
C GLU A 12 0.73 11.29 -26.54
N GLU A 13 1.81 11.16 -27.32
CA GLU A 13 2.16 9.90 -27.98
C GLU A 13 2.49 8.79 -26.97
N ALA A 14 3.26 9.11 -25.93
CA ALA A 14 3.68 8.14 -24.93
C ALA A 14 2.48 7.55 -24.16
N VAL A 15 1.49 8.38 -23.82
CA VAL A 15 0.27 7.94 -23.14
C VAL A 15 -0.52 6.93 -23.96
N LEU A 16 -0.46 7.00 -25.29
CA LEU A 16 -1.15 6.07 -26.19
C LEU A 16 -0.44 4.72 -26.34
N CYS A 17 0.87 4.66 -26.08
CA CYS A 17 1.72 3.53 -26.53
C CYS A 17 2.66 2.96 -25.45
N ARG A 18 2.62 3.46 -24.21
CA ARG A 18 3.52 3.06 -23.12
C ARG A 18 2.76 2.81 -21.82
N SER A 19 3.39 2.07 -20.91
CA SER A 19 2.83 1.85 -19.58
C SER A 19 3.04 3.08 -18.68
N PRO A 20 2.19 3.29 -17.65
CA PRO A 20 2.32 4.41 -16.71
C PRO A 20 3.70 4.55 -16.06
N SER A 21 4.39 3.43 -15.80
CA SER A 21 5.78 3.42 -15.32
C SER A 21 6.74 4.11 -16.30
N HIS A 22 6.71 3.76 -17.59
CA HIS A 22 7.56 4.35 -18.62
C HIS A 22 7.18 5.81 -18.90
N ILE A 23 5.90 6.15 -18.81
CA ILE A 23 5.43 7.55 -18.98
C ILE A 23 5.95 8.42 -17.82
N LYS A 24 5.96 7.92 -16.57
CA LYS A 24 6.58 8.61 -15.42
C LYS A 24 8.08 8.83 -15.61
N GLU A 25 8.81 7.85 -16.13
CA GLU A 25 10.25 8.01 -16.41
C GLU A 25 10.51 9.04 -17.51
N LEU A 26 9.75 8.97 -18.61
CA LEU A 26 9.83 9.94 -19.69
C LEU A 26 9.56 11.36 -19.19
N PHE A 27 8.52 11.53 -18.36
CA PHE A 27 8.19 12.81 -17.75
C PHE A 27 9.36 13.37 -16.89
N ALA A 28 9.99 12.52 -16.07
CA ALA A 28 11.17 12.91 -15.29
C ALA A 28 12.35 13.36 -16.19
N ILE A 29 12.61 12.64 -17.28
CA ILE A 29 13.66 12.97 -18.26
C ILE A 29 13.37 14.31 -18.95
N LEU A 30 12.13 14.53 -19.40
CA LEU A 30 11.70 15.76 -20.06
C LEU A 30 11.86 16.96 -19.14
N ILE A 31 11.48 16.84 -17.86
CA ILE A 31 11.67 17.91 -16.87
C ILE A 31 13.16 18.22 -16.65
N CYS A 32 14.00 17.19 -16.53
CA CYS A 32 15.43 17.36 -16.24
C CYS A 32 16.22 17.93 -17.43
N THR A 33 15.89 17.52 -18.65
CA THR A 33 16.75 17.75 -19.82
C THR A 33 16.20 18.80 -20.79
N CYS A 34 14.87 18.99 -20.86
CA CYS A 34 14.26 19.87 -21.86
C CYS A 34 13.92 21.27 -21.33
N GLY A 35 14.19 21.58 -20.06
CA GLY A 35 13.96 22.91 -19.48
C GLY A 35 12.50 23.37 -19.59
N LEU A 36 11.57 22.45 -19.34
CA LEU A 36 10.12 22.71 -19.45
C LEU A 36 9.69 23.79 -18.46
N SER A 37 9.36 24.97 -18.98
CA SER A 37 8.86 26.10 -18.18
C SER A 37 7.44 25.90 -17.63
N ASN A 38 6.74 24.85 -18.10
CA ASN A 38 5.35 24.54 -17.82
C ASN A 38 5.13 23.12 -17.25
N SER A 39 6.13 22.59 -16.53
CA SER A 39 6.10 21.27 -15.86
C SER A 39 4.80 21.00 -15.10
N LEU A 40 4.28 21.99 -14.37
CA LEU A 40 3.02 21.89 -13.62
C LEU A 40 1.80 21.71 -14.52
N GLN A 41 1.72 22.44 -15.64
CA GLN A 41 0.61 22.28 -16.59
C GLN A 41 0.63 20.91 -17.25
N LEU A 42 1.83 20.41 -17.57
CA LEU A 42 2.02 19.09 -18.15
C LEU A 42 1.63 18.01 -17.15
N TRP A 43 2.01 18.16 -15.88
CA TRP A 43 1.53 17.30 -14.79
C TRP A 43 0.01 17.31 -14.68
N ASP A 44 -0.64 18.47 -14.60
CA ASP A 44 -2.09 18.54 -14.46
C ASP A 44 -2.84 17.91 -15.62
N LYS A 45 -2.30 17.98 -16.84
CA LYS A 45 -2.85 17.35 -18.04
C LYS A 45 -2.73 15.82 -18.01
N TYR A 46 -1.60 15.28 -17.53
CA TYR A 46 -1.28 13.84 -17.64
C TYR A 46 -1.28 13.06 -16.32
N LYS A 47 -1.52 13.70 -15.17
CA LYS A 47 -1.46 13.05 -13.84
C LYS A 47 -2.31 11.80 -13.72
N SER A 48 -3.49 11.78 -14.33
CA SER A 48 -4.37 10.61 -14.34
C SER A 48 -3.76 9.41 -15.06
N ALA A 49 -3.13 9.63 -16.22
CA ALA A 49 -2.43 8.58 -16.98
C ALA A 49 -1.14 8.15 -16.27
N LEU A 50 -0.42 9.10 -15.66
CA LEU A 50 0.79 8.84 -14.88
C LEU A 50 0.52 7.99 -13.63
N SER A 51 -0.68 8.08 -13.05
CA SER A 51 -1.09 7.36 -11.84
C SER A 51 -2.02 6.18 -12.09
N GLU A 52 -2.31 5.82 -13.33
CA GLU A 52 -3.29 4.78 -13.68
C GLU A 52 -2.97 3.41 -13.06
N ASP A 53 -1.70 2.99 -13.12
CA ASP A 53 -1.21 1.75 -12.50
C ASP A 53 -1.38 1.75 -10.98
N ILE A 54 -1.16 2.91 -10.35
CA ILE A 54 -1.31 3.12 -8.91
C ILE A 54 -2.80 3.08 -8.54
N LEU A 55 -3.65 3.75 -9.31
CA LEU A 55 -5.10 3.74 -9.14
C LEU A 55 -5.66 2.32 -9.20
N HIS A 56 -5.32 1.55 -10.24
CA HIS A 56 -5.76 0.16 -10.37
C HIS A 56 -5.31 -0.72 -9.21
N ARG A 57 -4.11 -0.48 -8.68
CA ARG A 57 -3.62 -1.19 -7.49
C ARG A 57 -4.46 -0.84 -6.25
N PHE A 58 -4.83 0.42 -6.06
CA PHE A 58 -5.68 0.88 -4.96
C PHE A 58 -7.14 0.44 -5.08
N GLU A 59 -7.71 0.40 -6.29
CA GLU A 59 -9.04 -0.14 -6.56
C GLU A 59 -9.14 -1.61 -6.15
N ARG A 60 -8.13 -2.42 -6.45
CA ARG A 60 -8.04 -3.82 -6.00
C ARG A 60 -7.95 -3.97 -4.48
N MET A 61 -7.60 -2.90 -3.77
CA MET A 61 -7.47 -2.86 -2.31
C MET A 61 -8.66 -2.14 -1.64
N TYR A 62 -9.72 -1.79 -2.39
CA TYR A 62 -10.89 -1.04 -1.90
C TYR A 62 -10.54 0.31 -1.24
N GLN A 63 -9.46 0.95 -1.67
CA GLN A 63 -8.96 2.22 -1.12
C GLN A 63 -8.75 3.27 -2.20
N VAL A 64 -9.83 3.73 -2.82
CA VAL A 64 -9.74 4.76 -3.86
C VAL A 64 -9.57 6.14 -3.21
N ASN A 65 -8.35 6.67 -3.28
CA ASN A 65 -8.06 8.06 -2.98
C ASN A 65 -7.12 8.62 -4.05
N ASN A 66 -7.67 9.48 -4.92
CA ASN A 66 -6.94 10.05 -6.04
C ASN A 66 -5.74 10.89 -5.58
N ASP A 67 -5.86 11.62 -4.46
CA ASP A 67 -4.78 12.44 -3.93
C ASP A 67 -3.59 11.59 -3.48
N LEU A 68 -3.85 10.42 -2.90
CA LEU A 68 -2.79 9.44 -2.57
C LEU A 68 -2.15 8.87 -3.83
N CYS A 69 -2.94 8.55 -4.86
CA CYS A 69 -2.43 8.03 -6.13
C CYS A 69 -1.51 9.05 -6.82
N PHE A 70 -1.92 10.32 -6.84
CA PHE A 70 -1.15 11.41 -7.40
C PHE A 70 0.13 11.68 -6.60
N ASN A 71 0.05 11.66 -5.26
CA ASN A 71 1.22 11.82 -4.40
C ASN A 71 2.26 10.71 -4.62
N GLU A 72 1.82 9.46 -4.77
CA GLU A 72 2.71 8.33 -5.04
C GLU A 72 3.35 8.41 -6.44
N ALA A 73 2.58 8.85 -7.45
CA ALA A 73 3.13 9.12 -8.78
C ALA A 73 4.18 10.24 -8.74
N LEU A 74 3.93 11.33 -8.01
CA LEU A 74 4.92 12.41 -7.80
C LEU A 74 6.18 11.89 -7.11
N ARG A 75 6.06 10.99 -6.14
CA ARG A 75 7.22 10.38 -5.47
C ARG A 75 8.10 9.59 -6.44
N HIS A 76 7.48 8.74 -7.28
CA HIS A 76 8.21 7.96 -8.29
C HIS A 76 8.95 8.86 -9.28
N ILE A 77 8.30 9.96 -9.69
CA ILE A 77 8.91 10.96 -10.57
C ILE A 77 10.07 11.66 -9.85
N GLU A 78 9.90 12.07 -8.58
CA GLU A 78 10.95 12.73 -7.80
C GLU A 78 12.19 11.86 -7.62
N ASP A 79 12.01 10.57 -7.28
CA ASP A 79 13.12 9.64 -7.10
C ASP A 79 13.93 9.47 -8.40
N LYS A 80 13.25 9.50 -9.56
CA LYS A 80 13.91 9.48 -10.86
C LYS A 80 14.63 10.81 -11.17
N ILE A 81 14.02 11.95 -10.86
CA ILE A 81 14.64 13.28 -11.03
C ILE A 81 15.89 13.43 -10.18
N ILE A 82 15.85 12.97 -8.93
CA ILE A 82 17.02 12.95 -8.02
C ILE A 82 18.14 12.10 -8.64
N THR A 83 17.80 10.95 -9.21
CA THR A 83 18.78 10.07 -9.86
C THR A 83 19.42 10.71 -11.09
N ILE A 84 18.65 11.44 -11.90
CA ILE A 84 19.12 12.06 -13.15
C ILE A 84 19.92 13.34 -12.90
N SER A 85 19.46 14.18 -11.97
CA SER A 85 19.90 15.58 -11.85
C SER A 85 20.39 15.98 -10.46
N GLY A 86 20.18 15.14 -9.43
CA GLY A 86 20.44 15.47 -8.03
C GLY A 86 19.51 16.52 -7.42
N LYS A 87 18.53 17.02 -8.19
CA LYS A 87 17.57 18.05 -7.78
C LYS A 87 16.26 17.42 -7.32
N LYS A 88 15.39 18.21 -6.68
CA LYS A 88 14.04 17.79 -6.27
C LYS A 88 12.96 18.38 -7.16
N LEU A 89 11.72 17.91 -7.02
CA LEU A 89 10.59 18.41 -7.82
C LEU A 89 10.37 19.92 -7.66
N TYR A 90 10.55 20.46 -6.45
CA TYR A 90 10.36 21.88 -6.20
C TYR A 90 11.31 22.77 -7.03
N ASP A 91 12.50 22.28 -7.38
CA ASP A 91 13.48 23.01 -8.22
C ASP A 91 12.97 23.21 -9.65
N PHE A 92 11.94 22.46 -10.05
CA PHE A 92 11.29 22.53 -11.36
C PHE A 92 9.87 23.11 -11.30
N GLY A 93 9.49 23.76 -10.19
CA GLY A 93 8.16 24.36 -10.02
C GLY A 93 7.02 23.35 -9.84
N MET A 94 7.35 22.12 -9.45
CA MET A 94 6.39 21.03 -9.23
C MET A 94 6.01 20.89 -7.75
N PRO A 95 4.82 20.33 -7.45
CA PRO A 95 4.43 20.02 -6.08
C PRO A 95 5.43 19.05 -5.43
N THR A 96 5.80 19.34 -4.19
CA THR A 96 6.65 18.44 -3.40
C THR A 96 5.78 17.29 -2.89
N PRO A 97 6.16 16.03 -3.14
CA PRO A 97 5.39 14.90 -2.65
C PRO A 97 5.46 14.86 -1.13
N GLU A 98 4.31 14.60 -0.51
CA GLU A 98 4.25 14.34 0.92
C GLU A 98 4.93 13.00 1.20
N ARG A 99 6.08 13.08 1.87
CA ARG A 99 6.84 11.92 2.37
C ARG A 99 6.56 11.64 3.86
N ARG A 100 5.62 12.36 4.48
CA ARG A 100 5.29 12.18 5.91
C ARG A 100 4.57 10.85 6.10
N GLY A 101 5.15 10.01 6.95
CA GLY A 101 4.50 8.79 7.42
C GLY A 101 4.29 7.80 6.29
N GLU A 102 5.38 7.28 5.74
CA GLU A 102 5.35 6.04 4.96
C GLU A 102 4.77 4.92 5.84
N LEU A 103 3.44 4.87 5.93
CA LEU A 103 2.78 3.63 6.19
C LEU A 103 3.12 2.79 4.96
N SER A 104 3.92 1.74 5.14
CA SER A 104 4.15 0.78 4.07
C SER A 104 2.78 0.42 3.46
N THR A 105 2.72 0.13 2.17
CA THR A 105 1.48 -0.37 1.54
C THR A 105 0.87 -1.53 2.34
N ASP A 106 1.71 -2.27 3.05
CA ASP A 106 1.32 -3.31 3.99
C ASP A 106 0.66 -2.77 5.26
N LEU A 107 1.21 -1.73 5.86
CA LEU A 107 0.61 -1.07 7.03
C LEU A 107 -0.72 -0.39 6.67
N ILE A 108 -0.82 0.25 5.51
CA ILE A 108 -2.08 0.82 5.02
C ILE A 108 -3.13 -0.29 4.89
N LYS A 109 -2.76 -1.43 4.27
CA LYS A 109 -3.65 -2.57 4.11
C LYS A 109 -4.05 -3.22 5.45
N GLU A 110 -3.16 -3.25 6.43
CA GLU A 110 -3.48 -3.77 7.77
C GLU A 110 -4.43 -2.85 8.55
N LEU A 111 -4.46 -1.55 8.23
CA LEU A 111 -5.37 -0.58 8.86
C LEU A 111 -6.67 -0.38 8.06
N SER A 112 -6.80 -1.00 6.88
CA SER A 112 -7.91 -0.79 5.96
C SER A 112 -9.07 -1.78 6.10
N TYR A 113 -9.00 -2.68 7.08
CA TYR A 113 -10.07 -3.66 7.28
C TYR A 113 -11.38 -2.98 7.71
N ASP A 114 -12.50 -3.52 7.23
CA ASP A 114 -13.83 -3.10 7.66
C ASP A 114 -14.07 -3.53 9.11
N ILE A 115 -14.02 -2.56 10.02
CA ILE A 115 -14.16 -2.77 11.45
C ILE A 115 -15.55 -3.29 11.82
N ALA A 116 -16.61 -2.86 11.11
CA ALA A 116 -17.97 -3.31 11.39
C ALA A 116 -18.15 -4.78 11.00
N LEU A 117 -17.59 -5.17 9.85
CA LEU A 117 -17.56 -6.56 9.41
C LEU A 117 -16.74 -7.44 10.36
N LEU A 118 -15.55 -6.98 10.78
CA LEU A 118 -14.72 -7.69 11.74
C LEU A 118 -15.41 -7.84 13.11
N ASP A 119 -16.12 -6.81 13.59
CA ASP A 119 -16.86 -6.88 14.86
C ASP A 119 -17.99 -7.90 14.82
N ALA A 120 -18.72 -7.98 13.70
CA ALA A 120 -19.74 -9.00 13.50
C ALA A 120 -19.13 -10.41 13.48
N GLN A 121 -18.02 -10.60 12.74
CA GLN A 121 -17.33 -11.90 12.66
C GLN A 121 -16.81 -12.36 14.02
N VAL A 122 -16.12 -11.48 14.76
CA VAL A 122 -15.60 -11.78 16.09
C VAL A 122 -16.74 -12.14 17.05
N SER A 123 -17.83 -11.39 17.03
CA SER A 123 -18.99 -11.64 17.90
C SER A 123 -19.66 -13.00 17.63
N GLU A 124 -19.62 -13.48 16.38
CA GLU A 124 -20.14 -14.80 15.99
C GLU A 124 -19.17 -15.95 16.36
N THR A 125 -17.87 -15.74 16.17
CA THR A 125 -16.86 -16.80 16.26
C THR A 125 -16.29 -16.97 17.66
N GLU A 126 -16.15 -15.91 18.44
CA GLU A 126 -15.62 -15.95 19.81
C GLU A 126 -16.39 -16.88 20.75
N PRO A 127 -17.74 -16.95 20.73
CA PRO A 127 -18.51 -17.89 21.55
C PRO A 127 -18.30 -19.36 21.16
N ARG A 128 -17.82 -19.65 19.95
CA ARG A 128 -17.62 -21.02 19.42
C ARG A 128 -16.30 -21.63 19.86
N LEU A 129 -15.44 -20.89 20.57
CA LEU A 129 -14.18 -21.38 21.08
C LEU A 129 -14.37 -22.51 22.10
N LEU A 130 -13.62 -23.60 21.91
CA LEU A 130 -13.49 -24.64 22.92
C LEU A 130 -12.77 -24.06 24.16
N PRO A 131 -13.01 -24.62 25.38
CA PRO A 131 -12.41 -24.10 26.61
C PRO A 131 -10.89 -23.93 26.56
N GLU A 132 -10.18 -24.89 25.96
CA GLU A 132 -8.73 -24.84 25.80
C GLU A 132 -8.28 -23.74 24.83
N GLN A 133 -8.97 -23.61 23.69
CA GLN A 133 -8.71 -22.55 22.71
C GLN A 133 -8.98 -21.16 23.30
N LYS A 134 -10.05 -21.03 24.11
CA LYS A 134 -10.39 -19.79 24.82
C LYS A 134 -9.32 -19.38 25.82
N ASN A 135 -8.71 -20.34 26.51
CA ASN A 135 -7.60 -20.06 27.40
C ASN A 135 -6.38 -19.51 26.64
N ILE A 136 -6.04 -20.13 25.50
CA ILE A 136 -4.93 -19.66 24.64
C ILE A 136 -5.22 -18.26 24.08
N TYR A 137 -6.43 -18.06 23.54
CA TYR A 137 -6.92 -16.79 23.01
C TYR A 137 -6.77 -15.66 24.04
N ASN A 138 -7.32 -15.83 25.24
CA ASN A 138 -7.26 -14.84 26.31
C ASN A 138 -5.82 -14.54 26.73
N LYS A 139 -4.96 -15.56 26.81
CA LYS A 139 -3.55 -15.41 27.19
C LYS A 139 -2.77 -14.58 26.19
N ILE A 140 -3.01 -14.78 24.89
CA ILE A 140 -2.36 -14.01 23.82
C ILE A 140 -2.90 -12.57 23.81
N LEU A 141 -4.22 -12.38 23.86
CA LEU A 141 -4.83 -11.05 23.87
C LEU A 141 -4.36 -10.21 25.06
N GLN A 142 -4.33 -10.79 26.26
CA GLN A 142 -3.85 -10.08 27.45
C GLN A 142 -2.42 -9.56 27.26
N ARG A 143 -1.54 -10.31 26.57
CA ARG A 143 -0.17 -9.88 26.29
C ARG A 143 -0.12 -8.74 25.28
N VAL A 144 -0.98 -8.76 24.27
CA VAL A 144 -1.12 -7.71 23.25
C VAL A 144 -1.72 -6.43 23.85
N GLU A 145 -2.64 -6.54 24.81
CA GLU A 145 -3.23 -5.41 25.52
C GLU A 145 -2.23 -4.75 26.47
N LEU A 146 -1.40 -5.54 27.14
CA LEU A 146 -0.40 -5.06 28.08
C LEU A 146 0.93 -4.64 27.43
N ASP A 147 1.05 -4.75 26.10
CA ASP A 147 2.26 -4.48 25.32
C ASP A 147 3.52 -5.20 25.85
N LYS A 148 3.34 -6.44 26.34
CA LYS A 148 4.41 -7.21 27.01
C LYS A 148 5.24 -8.07 26.05
N GLY A 149 4.92 -8.05 24.75
CA GLY A 149 5.50 -8.94 23.75
C GLY A 149 5.37 -10.43 24.10
N GLY A 150 5.93 -11.28 23.23
CA GLY A 150 6.03 -12.71 23.48
C GLY A 150 6.11 -13.55 22.21
N LEU A 151 6.58 -14.79 22.38
CA LEU A 151 6.58 -15.81 21.35
C LEU A 151 5.75 -17.01 21.83
N PHE A 152 4.83 -17.45 20.99
CA PHE A 152 3.93 -18.56 21.28
C PHE A 152 4.05 -19.61 20.18
N PHE A 153 4.15 -20.87 20.59
CA PHE A 153 4.06 -22.02 19.69
C PHE A 153 2.72 -22.69 19.94
N LEU A 154 1.95 -22.87 18.87
CA LEU A 154 0.66 -23.53 18.92
C LEU A 154 0.75 -24.81 18.08
N ASP A 155 0.66 -25.95 18.73
CA ASP A 155 0.50 -27.24 18.07
C ASP A 155 -0.98 -27.63 18.15
N ALA A 156 -1.72 -27.36 17.06
CA ALA A 156 -3.16 -27.55 17.02
C ALA A 156 -3.60 -28.07 15.65
N PRO A 157 -4.11 -29.31 15.57
CA PRO A 157 -4.82 -29.80 14.38
C PRO A 157 -6.05 -28.91 14.15
N GLY A 158 -6.06 -28.13 13.08
CA GLY A 158 -7.13 -27.15 12.82
C GLY A 158 -6.98 -25.81 13.55
N GLY A 159 -5.76 -25.45 13.99
CA GLY A 159 -5.47 -24.17 14.64
C GLY A 159 -5.78 -22.91 13.83
N THR A 160 -6.13 -23.05 12.54
CA THR A 160 -6.54 -21.95 11.66
C THR A 160 -7.72 -21.15 12.21
N PHE A 161 -8.69 -21.82 12.86
CA PHE A 161 -9.83 -21.14 13.46
C PHE A 161 -9.41 -20.13 14.54
N LEU A 162 -8.58 -20.57 15.49
CA LEU A 162 -8.08 -19.72 16.57
C LEU A 162 -7.17 -18.60 16.04
N LEU A 163 -6.31 -18.91 15.06
CA LEU A 163 -5.42 -17.93 14.45
C LEU A 163 -6.20 -16.83 13.72
N ASN A 164 -7.25 -17.18 12.97
CA ASN A 164 -8.11 -16.21 12.29
C ASN A 164 -8.84 -15.30 13.28
N LEU A 165 -9.42 -15.88 14.33
CA LEU A 165 -10.07 -15.09 15.36
C LEU A 165 -9.11 -14.10 16.04
N LEU A 166 -7.87 -14.51 16.33
CA LEU A 166 -6.85 -13.60 16.87
C LEU A 166 -6.54 -12.45 15.91
N LEU A 167 -6.34 -12.75 14.62
CA LEU A 167 -6.09 -11.73 13.60
C LEU A 167 -7.25 -10.74 13.50
N GLU A 168 -8.48 -11.25 13.42
CA GLU A 168 -9.71 -10.45 13.32
C GLU A 168 -9.90 -9.57 14.56
N LYS A 169 -9.73 -10.13 15.77
CA LYS A 169 -9.86 -9.36 17.01
C LYS A 169 -8.85 -8.22 17.10
N ILE A 170 -7.59 -8.47 16.76
CA ILE A 170 -6.53 -7.44 16.81
C ILE A 170 -6.78 -6.35 15.77
N ARG A 171 -7.12 -6.73 14.53
CA ARG A 171 -7.43 -5.79 13.45
C ARG A 171 -8.67 -4.96 13.72
N LYS A 172 -9.69 -5.56 14.36
CA LYS A 172 -10.90 -4.85 14.80
C LYS A 172 -10.57 -3.68 15.72
N ASP A 173 -9.58 -3.87 16.60
CA ASP A 173 -9.12 -2.83 17.53
C ASP A 173 -8.17 -1.82 16.86
N ARG A 174 -8.12 -1.79 15.51
CA ARG A 174 -7.24 -0.96 14.66
C ARG A 174 -5.75 -1.16 14.97
N LYS A 175 -5.37 -2.35 15.43
CA LYS A 175 -3.98 -2.76 15.62
C LYS A 175 -3.51 -3.59 14.42
N VAL A 176 -2.19 -3.65 14.24
CA VAL A 176 -1.55 -4.37 13.13
C VAL A 176 -1.37 -5.84 13.48
N ALA A 177 -1.81 -6.74 12.61
CA ALA A 177 -1.65 -8.18 12.79
C ALA A 177 -1.23 -8.86 11.47
N LEU A 178 0.05 -9.24 11.35
CA LEU A 178 0.57 -9.84 10.13
C LEU A 178 0.42 -11.37 10.13
N ALA A 179 -0.27 -11.89 9.12
CA ALA A 179 -0.45 -13.32 8.91
C ALA A 179 0.51 -13.83 7.82
N VAL A 180 1.50 -14.62 8.21
CA VAL A 180 2.55 -15.12 7.31
C VAL A 180 2.61 -16.64 7.37
N ALA A 181 2.67 -17.27 6.20
CA ALA A 181 2.81 -18.72 6.06
C ALA A 181 3.95 -19.09 5.10
N SER A 182 4.49 -20.29 5.20
CA SER A 182 5.55 -20.78 4.30
C SER A 182 5.03 -21.17 2.92
N SER A 183 3.77 -21.58 2.80
CA SER A 183 3.14 -21.98 1.53
C SER A 183 1.95 -21.09 1.17
N GLY A 184 1.68 -20.94 -0.13
CA GLY A 184 0.52 -20.17 -0.61
C GLY A 184 -0.81 -20.75 -0.13
N ILE A 185 -0.93 -22.08 -0.09
CA ILE A 185 -2.15 -22.76 0.39
C ILE A 185 -2.37 -22.45 1.87
N ALA A 186 -1.33 -22.54 2.71
CA ALA A 186 -1.45 -22.18 4.12
C ALA A 186 -1.79 -20.70 4.31
N ALA A 187 -1.22 -19.81 3.49
CA ALA A 187 -1.54 -18.39 3.51
C ALA A 187 -3.02 -18.12 3.21
N THR A 188 -3.64 -18.85 2.27
CA THR A 188 -5.06 -18.67 1.95
C THR A 188 -6.03 -19.08 3.07
N LEU A 189 -5.57 -19.90 4.02
CA LEU A 189 -6.37 -20.30 5.18
C LEU A 189 -6.39 -19.23 6.29
N LEU A 190 -5.50 -18.23 6.21
CA LEU A 190 -5.40 -17.15 7.18
C LEU A 190 -6.03 -15.87 6.62
N SER A 191 -6.81 -15.17 7.43
CA SER A 191 -7.39 -13.87 7.09
C SER A 191 -6.26 -12.89 6.73
N GLY A 192 -6.25 -12.38 5.50
CA GLY A 192 -5.16 -11.52 5.01
C GLY A 192 -3.79 -12.21 4.88
N GLY A 193 -3.74 -13.54 4.91
CA GLY A 193 -2.51 -14.32 4.91
C GLY A 193 -1.66 -14.14 3.66
N ARG A 194 -0.34 -14.18 3.84
CA ARG A 194 0.66 -14.04 2.77
C ARG A 194 1.77 -15.05 2.91
N THR A 195 2.50 -15.30 1.83
CA THR A 195 3.69 -16.15 1.90
C THR A 195 4.85 -15.36 2.50
N ALA A 196 5.72 -16.04 3.25
CA ALA A 196 6.93 -15.42 3.81
C ALA A 196 7.76 -14.71 2.73
N HIS A 197 7.90 -15.33 1.57
CA HIS A 197 8.62 -14.77 0.41
C HIS A 197 8.00 -13.48 -0.17
N SER A 198 6.73 -13.20 0.11
CA SER A 198 6.08 -11.96 -0.33
C SER A 198 6.11 -10.85 0.73
N VAL A 199 6.50 -11.19 1.97
CA VAL A 199 6.53 -10.26 3.11
C VAL A 199 7.98 -9.89 3.47
N PHE A 200 8.92 -10.80 3.28
CA PHE A 200 10.34 -10.69 3.61
C PHE A 200 11.20 -11.08 2.40
#